data_AF-A0A5B7RB76-F1
#
_entry.id   AF-A0A5B7RB76-F1
#
_cell.length_a   1.000
_cell.length_b   1.000
_cell.length_c   1.000
_cell.angle_alpha   90.00
_cell.angle_beta   90.00
_cell.angle_gamma   90.00
#
_symmetry.space_group_name_H-M   'P 1'
#
loop_
_entity.id
_entity.type
_entity.pdbx_description
1 polymer ?
#
loop_
_entity_poly.entity_id
_entity_poly.type
_entity_poly.pdbx_seq_one_letter_code
_entity_poly.pdbx_strand_id
1 'polypeptide(L)'
;MTTTTRHLLVAVVLGPLALTGCGDDAGAGAADVPAQMLTIEASDWNGWDPEHQATPEVTTLEVEVGATATVESVGEEITFEVTEVGDGEVEVSSDQRLAPSGESGGSNLNDLVEEFTVVTGEETSLATPTLDAGYSYLLTLTRR
;
A
#
# COMPACT_ATOMS: atom_id res chain seq x y z
N MET A 1 -70.52 9.73 39.27
CA MET A 1 -69.39 10.18 38.44
C MET A 1 -68.69 8.96 37.89
N THR A 2 -68.41 9.00 36.59
CA THR A 2 -67.60 8.10 35.73
C THR A 2 -66.25 7.74 36.41
N THR A 3 -65.54 6.64 36.14
CA THR A 3 -65.20 5.98 34.86
C THR A 3 -64.58 4.60 35.14
N THR A 4 -64.88 3.63 34.27
CA THR A 4 -64.17 2.37 33.97
C THR A 4 -62.64 2.52 33.89
N THR A 5 -61.86 1.50 34.27
CA THR A 5 -60.65 1.08 33.53
C THR A 5 -60.33 -0.39 33.82
N ARG A 6 -60.10 -1.15 32.74
CA ARG A 6 -59.97 -2.60 32.65
C ARG A 6 -58.64 -2.84 31.93
N HIS A 7 -57.62 -3.42 32.57
CA HIS A 7 -56.39 -3.85 31.89
C HIS A 7 -55.91 -5.17 32.53
N LEU A 8 -56.27 -6.31 31.95
CA LEU A 8 -55.61 -7.06 30.85
C LEU A 8 -54.32 -7.75 31.32
N LEU A 9 -54.42 -9.08 31.45
CA LEU A 9 -53.32 -10.02 31.63
C LEU A 9 -52.26 -9.84 30.53
N VAL A 10 -50.99 -9.83 30.92
CA VAL A 10 -49.87 -10.09 30.01
C VAL A 10 -49.13 -11.32 30.52
N ALA A 11 -49.39 -12.45 29.86
CA ALA A 11 -48.61 -13.67 29.98
C ALA A 11 -47.38 -13.52 29.07
N VAL A 12 -46.18 -13.46 29.65
CA VAL A 12 -44.92 -13.50 28.89
C VAL A 12 -44.51 -14.96 28.73
N VAL A 13 -44.62 -15.43 27.49
CA VAL A 13 -44.19 -16.76 27.04
C VAL A 13 -42.66 -16.78 26.93
N LEU A 14 -42.01 -17.66 27.69
CA LEU A 14 -40.61 -18.04 27.46
C LEU A 14 -40.51 -18.84 26.15
N GLY A 15 -39.75 -18.34 25.18
CA GLY A 15 -39.33 -19.08 23.99
C GLY A 15 -37.80 -19.27 23.99
N PRO A 16 -37.26 -20.48 23.72
CA PRO A 16 -35.83 -20.70 23.57
C PRO A 16 -35.38 -20.32 22.16
N LEU A 17 -34.51 -19.31 22.04
CA LEU A 17 -33.80 -19.02 20.79
C LEU A 17 -32.58 -19.92 20.69
N ALA A 18 -32.79 -21.10 20.10
CA ALA A 18 -31.73 -21.82 19.41
C ALA A 18 -31.55 -21.15 18.03
N LEU A 19 -30.54 -20.30 17.89
CA LEU A 19 -30.07 -19.81 16.59
C LEU A 19 -28.67 -20.38 16.37
N THR A 20 -28.66 -21.48 15.64
CA THR A 20 -27.56 -21.95 14.81
C THR A 20 -27.24 -20.87 13.77
N GLY A 21 -25.97 -20.51 13.64
CA GLY A 21 -25.51 -19.61 12.59
C GLY A 21 -24.00 -19.56 12.53
N CYS A 22 -23.39 -20.61 11.98
CA CYS A 22 -22.14 -20.43 11.24
C CYS A 22 -22.47 -19.46 10.10
N GLY A 23 -22.21 -18.18 10.32
CA GLY A 23 -22.12 -17.21 9.24
C GLY A 23 -20.66 -17.19 8.82
N ASP A 24 -20.37 -17.85 7.70
CA ASP A 24 -19.28 -17.44 6.83
C ASP A 24 -19.49 -15.94 6.55
N ASP A 25 -18.78 -15.08 7.29
CA ASP A 25 -18.57 -13.69 6.90
C ASP A 25 -17.62 -13.71 5.70
N ALA A 26 -18.16 -14.16 4.57
CA ALA A 26 -17.74 -13.77 3.24
C ALA A 26 -17.99 -12.27 3.15
N GLY A 27 -17.04 -11.51 3.69
CA GLY A 27 -16.99 -10.06 3.60
C GLY A 27 -17.20 -9.66 2.14
N ALA A 28 -18.29 -8.93 1.94
CA ALA A 28 -18.66 -8.35 0.67
C ALA A 28 -17.49 -7.53 0.08
N GLY A 29 -17.10 -7.85 -1.16
CA GLY A 29 -16.54 -6.84 -2.06
C GLY A 29 -15.04 -6.85 -2.33
N ALA A 30 -14.31 -7.96 -2.15
CA ALA A 30 -13.06 -8.12 -2.90
C ALA A 30 -13.46 -8.21 -4.38
N ALA A 31 -13.38 -7.09 -5.10
CA ALA A 31 -13.38 -7.14 -6.55
C ALA A 31 -12.33 -8.17 -6.98
N ASP A 32 -12.62 -8.99 -7.99
CA ASP A 32 -11.61 -9.84 -8.62
C ASP A 32 -10.55 -8.92 -9.27
N VAL A 33 -9.62 -8.43 -8.47
CA VAL A 33 -8.46 -7.67 -8.95
C VAL A 33 -7.52 -8.69 -9.59
N PRO A 34 -7.09 -8.49 -10.85
CA PRO A 34 -6.15 -9.41 -11.48
C PRO A 34 -4.85 -9.51 -10.66
N ALA A 35 -4.20 -10.67 -10.71
CA ALA A 35 -2.90 -10.83 -10.08
C ALA A 35 -1.89 -9.83 -10.67
N GLN A 36 -1.14 -9.15 -9.80
CA GLN A 36 -0.19 -8.11 -10.15
C GLN A 36 1.17 -8.40 -9.52
N MET A 37 2.23 -7.94 -10.18
CA MET A 37 3.61 -8.02 -9.72
C MET A 37 4.19 -6.61 -9.62
N LEU A 38 4.72 -6.28 -8.45
CA LEU A 38 5.47 -5.04 -8.22
C LEU A 38 6.97 -5.36 -8.34
N THR A 39 7.65 -4.59 -9.18
CA THR A 39 9.11 -4.64 -9.34
C THR A 39 9.70 -3.35 -8.79
N ILE A 40 10.75 -3.49 -7.98
CA ILE A 40 11.48 -2.38 -7.36
C ILE A 40 12.93 -2.52 -7.80
N GLU A 41 13.43 -1.55 -8.55
CA GLU A 41 14.84 -1.44 -8.92
C GLU A 41 15.50 -0.38 -8.04
N ALA A 42 16.49 -0.78 -7.24
CA ALA A 42 17.30 0.11 -6.43
C ALA A 42 18.65 0.33 -7.13
N SER A 43 19.07 1.58 -7.27
CA SER A 43 20.36 1.93 -7.90
C SER A 43 21.06 3.01 -7.08
N ASP A 44 22.30 2.76 -6.69
CA ASP A 44 23.11 3.77 -6.01
C ASP A 44 23.53 4.87 -6.98
N TRP A 45 23.84 6.04 -6.44
CA TRP A 45 24.42 7.13 -7.20
C TRP A 45 25.28 8.00 -6.31
N ASN A 46 26.21 8.72 -6.94
CA ASN A 46 26.95 9.79 -6.28
C ASN A 46 27.20 10.96 -7.25
N GLY A 47 27.31 12.16 -6.68
CA GLY A 47 27.50 13.41 -7.42
C GLY A 47 28.96 13.80 -7.64
N TRP A 48 29.92 13.01 -7.15
CA TRP A 48 31.35 13.35 -7.19
C TRP A 48 32.18 12.53 -8.18
N ASP A 49 31.71 11.36 -8.59
CA ASP A 49 32.33 10.51 -9.60
C ASP A 49 31.47 10.49 -10.87
N PRO A 50 31.88 11.22 -11.93
CA PRO A 50 31.13 11.29 -13.18
C PRO A 50 31.15 9.97 -13.98
N GLU A 51 32.03 9.03 -13.65
CA GLU A 51 32.14 7.73 -14.32
C GLU A 51 31.42 6.61 -13.54
N HIS A 52 30.81 6.95 -12.40
CA HIS A 52 30.05 6.01 -11.60
C HIS A 52 28.87 5.44 -12.40
N GLN A 53 28.78 4.11 -12.41
CA GLN A 53 27.72 3.35 -13.04
C GLN A 53 27.13 2.39 -12.01
N ALA A 54 25.91 2.66 -11.59
CA ALA A 54 25.16 1.79 -10.71
C ALA A 54 24.91 0.43 -11.39
N THR A 55 24.92 -0.64 -10.60
CA THR A 55 24.35 -1.92 -11.03
C THR A 55 23.01 -2.07 -10.31
N PRO A 56 21.87 -1.96 -11.02
CA PRO A 56 20.57 -2.01 -10.36
C PRO A 56 20.35 -3.36 -9.66
N GLU A 57 19.88 -3.30 -8.42
CA GLU A 57 19.35 -4.44 -7.70
C GLU A 57 17.85 -4.52 -7.88
N VAL A 58 17.36 -5.67 -8.34
CA VAL A 58 15.95 -5.86 -8.70
C VAL A 58 15.28 -6.77 -7.69
N THR A 59 14.26 -6.26 -7.03
CA THR A 59 13.36 -7.02 -6.14
C THR A 59 11.98 -7.08 -6.76
N THR A 60 11.35 -8.26 -6.71
CA THR A 60 9.99 -8.47 -7.21
C THR A 60 9.14 -9.09 -6.12
N LEU A 61 7.90 -8.63 -5.99
CA LEU A 61 6.94 -9.18 -5.03
C LEU A 61 5.55 -9.32 -5.67
N GLU A 62 4.85 -10.36 -5.28
CA GLU A 62 3.43 -10.54 -5.64
C GLU A 62 2.59 -9.56 -4.82
N VAL A 63 1.73 -8.80 -5.50
CA VAL A 63 0.97 -7.72 -4.89
C VAL A 63 -0.17 -8.28 -4.05
N GLU A 64 -0.06 -8.12 -2.74
CA GLU A 64 -1.09 -8.37 -1.75
C GLU A 64 -1.02 -7.27 -0.68
N VAL A 65 -2.14 -6.90 -0.05
CA VAL A 65 -2.11 -5.95 1.06
C VAL A 65 -1.26 -6.51 2.22
N GLY A 66 -0.32 -5.71 2.71
CA GLY A 66 0.66 -6.08 3.72
C GLY A 66 1.88 -6.83 3.15
N ALA A 67 1.96 -7.04 1.83
CA ALA A 67 3.17 -7.56 1.21
C ALA A 67 4.30 -6.53 1.31
N THR A 68 5.47 -6.98 1.74
CA THR A 68 6.64 -6.11 1.96
C THR A 68 7.82 -6.53 1.11
N ALA A 69 8.61 -5.56 0.66
CA ALA A 69 9.95 -5.78 0.12
C ALA A 69 10.95 -4.84 0.78
N THR A 70 12.13 -5.38 1.08
CA THR A 70 13.26 -4.62 1.62
C THR A 70 14.32 -4.50 0.54
N VAL A 71 14.85 -3.29 0.32
CA VAL A 71 15.90 -3.02 -0.66
C VAL A 71 16.98 -2.14 -0.05
N GLU A 72 18.16 -2.10 -0.68
CA GLU A 72 19.26 -1.28 -0.21
C GLU A 72 18.96 0.23 -0.21
N SER A 73 19.58 0.93 0.76
CA SER A 73 19.58 2.39 0.85
C SER A 73 20.87 2.91 1.49
N VAL A 74 20.91 4.22 1.75
CA VAL A 74 22.06 4.87 2.37
C VAL A 74 22.18 4.46 3.84
N GLY A 75 23.11 3.55 4.13
CA GLY A 75 23.49 3.17 5.49
C GLY A 75 22.55 2.20 6.20
N GLU A 76 21.36 1.99 5.66
CA GLU A 76 20.37 1.00 6.09
C GLU A 76 19.50 0.56 4.92
N GLU A 77 18.62 -0.42 5.12
CA GLU A 77 17.67 -0.85 4.11
C GLU A 77 16.35 -0.03 4.22
N ILE A 78 15.59 0.05 3.13
CA ILE A 78 14.23 0.61 3.10
C ILE A 78 13.23 -0.52 2.92
N THR A 79 12.12 -0.45 3.65
CA THR A 79 10.98 -1.34 3.50
C THR A 79 9.84 -0.65 2.78
N PHE A 80 9.41 -1.24 1.66
CA PHE A 80 8.20 -0.89 0.95
C PHE A 80 7.08 -1.87 1.32
N GLU A 81 5.90 -1.37 1.70
CA GLU A 81 4.71 -2.14 2.05
C GLU A 81 3.54 -1.75 1.15
N VAL A 82 2.88 -2.73 0.54
CA VAL A 82 1.64 -2.54 -0.21
C VAL A 82 0.50 -2.31 0.79
N THR A 83 -0.10 -1.12 0.78
CA THR A 83 -1.17 -0.73 1.72
C THR A 83 -2.56 -0.86 1.12
N GLU A 84 -2.70 -0.66 -0.20
CA GLU A 84 -3.96 -0.82 -0.93
C GLU A 84 -3.71 -1.43 -2.32
N VAL A 85 -4.66 -2.24 -2.79
CA VAL A 85 -4.60 -2.92 -4.09
C VAL A 85 -5.87 -2.64 -4.89
N GLY A 86 -5.72 -1.97 -6.03
CA GLY A 86 -6.78 -1.66 -6.98
C GLY A 86 -6.62 -2.35 -8.33
N ASP A 87 -7.57 -2.13 -9.24
CA ASP A 87 -7.49 -2.62 -10.63
C ASP A 87 -6.53 -1.75 -11.46
N GLY A 88 -5.27 -2.15 -11.47
CA GLY A 88 -4.22 -1.50 -12.25
C GLY A 88 -3.42 -0.44 -11.49
N GLU A 89 -3.67 -0.24 -10.20
CA GLU A 89 -2.88 0.62 -9.33
C GLU A 89 -2.73 0.00 -7.94
N VAL A 90 -1.63 0.33 -7.27
CA VAL A 90 -1.36 -0.08 -5.88
C VAL A 90 -0.89 1.13 -5.10
N GLU A 91 -1.34 1.24 -3.85
CA GLU A 91 -0.78 2.19 -2.89
C GLU A 91 0.34 1.49 -2.12
N VAL A 92 1.48 2.17 -2.04
CA VAL A 92 2.69 1.67 -1.39
C VAL A 92 3.14 2.69 -0.38
N SER A 93 3.45 2.21 0.83
CA SER A 93 4.11 2.99 1.86
C SER A 93 5.58 2.60 1.97
N SER A 94 6.42 3.53 2.39
CA SER A 94 7.84 3.35 2.69
C SER A 94 8.11 3.72 4.15
N ASP A 95 8.97 2.96 4.82
CA ASP A 95 9.42 3.28 6.19
C ASP A 95 10.35 4.49 6.26
N GLN A 96 10.75 5.03 5.11
CA GLN A 96 11.49 6.29 4.98
C GLN A 96 10.78 7.28 4.04
N ARG A 97 11.01 8.58 4.30
CA ARG A 97 10.55 9.67 3.43
C ARG A 97 11.42 9.78 2.19
N LEU A 98 10.80 9.68 1.02
CA LEU A 98 11.50 9.69 -0.27
C LEU A 98 11.13 10.93 -1.09
N ALA A 99 12.07 11.37 -1.92
CA ALA A 99 11.84 12.47 -2.85
C ALA A 99 11.30 11.93 -4.19
N PRO A 100 10.09 12.30 -4.61
CA PRO A 100 9.57 11.95 -5.93
C PRO A 100 10.28 12.75 -7.02
N SER A 101 10.06 12.36 -8.27
CA SER A 101 10.52 13.16 -9.42
C SER A 101 9.85 14.55 -9.44
N GLY A 102 10.63 15.59 -9.68
CA GLY A 102 10.14 16.95 -9.88
C GLY A 102 9.65 17.22 -11.30
N GLU A 103 8.83 18.25 -11.49
CA GLU A 103 8.24 18.61 -12.81
C GLU A 103 9.29 18.88 -13.90
N SER A 104 10.46 19.39 -13.53
CA SER A 104 11.58 19.68 -14.45
C SER A 104 12.60 18.53 -14.55
N GLY A 105 12.31 17.37 -13.95
CA GLY A 105 13.25 16.27 -13.75
C GLY A 105 14.09 16.42 -12.47
N GLY A 106 14.78 15.34 -12.10
CA GLY A 106 15.52 15.23 -10.84
C GLY A 106 14.59 15.02 -9.62
N SER A 107 15.18 14.89 -8.44
CA SER A 107 14.43 14.65 -7.19
C SER A 107 13.85 15.95 -6.61
N ASN A 108 12.57 15.93 -6.25
CA ASN A 108 11.89 17.02 -5.57
C ASN A 108 12.09 16.94 -4.05
N LEU A 109 13.15 17.58 -3.56
CA LEU A 109 13.49 17.58 -2.12
C LEU A 109 12.53 18.42 -1.25
N ASN A 110 11.59 19.15 -1.85
CA ASN A 110 10.64 19.98 -1.11
C ASN A 110 9.32 19.26 -0.81
N ASP A 111 9.11 18.06 -1.39
CA ASP A 111 7.85 17.32 -1.29
C ASP A 111 8.14 15.84 -1.04
N LEU A 112 8.56 15.52 0.19
CA LEU A 112 8.93 14.16 0.54
C LEU A 112 7.69 13.34 0.90
N VAL A 113 7.58 12.16 0.31
CA VAL A 113 6.44 11.25 0.44
C VAL A 113 6.82 10.00 1.22
N GLU A 114 5.87 9.48 2.01
CA GLU A 114 5.94 8.16 2.64
C GLU A 114 5.00 7.18 1.93
N GLU A 115 3.90 7.70 1.38
CA GLU A 115 2.88 6.96 0.64
C GLU A 115 2.82 7.47 -0.80
N PHE A 116 2.71 6.55 -1.75
CA PHE A 116 2.63 6.87 -3.17
C PHE A 116 1.93 5.75 -3.95
N THR A 117 1.42 6.09 -5.12
CA THR A 117 0.73 5.15 -6.01
C THR A 117 1.68 4.66 -7.11
N VAL A 118 1.64 3.36 -7.40
CA VAL A 118 2.28 2.77 -8.58
C VAL A 118 1.19 2.29 -9.52
N VAL A 119 1.22 2.78 -10.77
CA VAL A 119 0.20 2.50 -11.78
C VAL A 119 0.75 1.53 -12.82
N THR A 120 -0.10 0.62 -13.29
CA THR A 120 0.27 -0.37 -14.31
C THR A 120 0.70 0.31 -15.60
N GLY A 121 1.91 -0.04 -16.07
CA GLY A 121 2.46 0.52 -17.31
C GLY A 121 3.07 1.91 -17.17
N GLU A 122 3.10 2.47 -15.95
CA GLU A 122 3.81 3.71 -15.61
C GLU A 122 4.99 3.41 -14.67
N GLU A 123 6.00 4.27 -14.72
CA GLU A 123 7.16 4.21 -13.86
C GLU A 123 7.01 5.22 -12.72
N THR A 124 7.04 4.75 -11.48
CA THR A 124 7.13 5.60 -10.30
C THR A 124 8.59 5.72 -9.88
N SER A 125 9.15 6.93 -9.93
CA SER A 125 10.55 7.20 -9.58
C SER A 125 10.67 8.03 -8.31
N LEU A 126 11.41 7.47 -7.35
CA LEU A 126 11.71 8.05 -6.04
C LEU A 126 13.22 8.05 -5.79
N ALA A 127 13.69 8.87 -4.84
CA ALA A 127 15.09 8.89 -4.45
C ALA A 127 15.28 9.20 -2.96
N THR A 128 16.40 8.77 -2.39
CA THR A 128 16.82 9.22 -1.05
C THR A 128 16.99 10.75 -1.07
N PRO A 129 16.45 11.50 -0.09
CA PRO A 129 16.41 12.97 -0.11
C PRO A 129 17.76 13.61 0.22
N THR A 130 18.72 13.46 -0.70
CA THR A 130 20.13 13.87 -0.55
C THR A 130 20.65 14.50 -1.84
N LEU A 131 21.79 15.22 -1.75
CA LEU A 131 22.41 15.89 -2.91
C LEU A 131 23.76 15.32 -3.29
N ASP A 132 24.44 14.62 -2.37
CA ASP A 132 25.82 14.18 -2.58
C ASP A 132 25.90 12.73 -3.07
N ALA A 133 25.12 11.83 -2.46
CA ALA A 133 24.96 10.44 -2.86
C ALA A 133 23.72 9.83 -2.21
N GLY A 134 23.13 8.86 -2.89
CA GLY A 134 21.89 8.23 -2.46
C GLY A 134 21.56 6.99 -3.27
N TYR A 135 20.31 6.57 -3.14
CA TYR A 135 19.70 5.58 -4.03
C TYR A 135 18.58 6.24 -4.84
N SER A 136 18.37 5.73 -6.04
CA SER A 136 17.16 5.91 -6.83
C SER A 136 16.36 4.61 -6.83
N TYR A 137 15.04 4.74 -6.72
CA TYR A 137 14.09 3.64 -6.72
C TYR A 137 13.16 3.80 -7.91
N LEU A 138 13.13 2.80 -8.78
CA LEU A 138 12.19 2.71 -9.88
C LEU A 138 11.19 1.60 -9.59
N LEU A 139 9.93 1.96 -9.46
CA LEU A 139 8.85 1.03 -9.16
C LEU A 139 7.95 0.87 -10.38
N THR A 140 7.68 -0.38 -10.76
CA THR A 140 6.80 -0.71 -11.88
C THR A 140 5.82 -1.80 -11.50
N LEU A 141 4.57 -1.62 -11.94
CA LEU A 141 3.48 -2.56 -11.73
C LEU A 141 3.12 -3.26 -13.04
N THR A 142 3.03 -4.59 -13.00
CA THR A 142 2.64 -5.41 -14.16
C THR A 142 1.52 -6.38 -13.80
N ARG A 143 0.65 -6.64 -14.77
CA ARG A 143 -0.39 -7.68 -14.64
C ARG A 143 0.19 -9.04 -15.01
N ARG A 144 -0.29 -10.09 -14.35
CA ARG A 144 0.11 -11.48 -14.59
C ARG A 144 -0.88 -12.24 -15.46
#